data_AF-A0A7M3XPK0-F1
#
_entry.id   AF-A0A7M3XPK0-F1
#
_cell.length_a   1.000
_cell.length_b   1.000
_cell.length_c   1.000
_cell.angle_alpha   90.00
_cell.angle_beta   90.00
_cell.angle_gamma   90.00
#
_symmetry.space_group_name_H-M   'P 1'
#
loop_
_entity.id
_entity.type
_entity.pdbx_description
1 polymer ?
#
loop_
_entity_poly.entity_id
_entity_poly.type
_entity_poly.pdbx_seq_one_letter_code
_entity_poly.pdbx_strand_id
1 'polypeptide(L)'
;EAFLWNQVRRTAMALYGLSTGELTQDQIAEAIQRPDISVDFGVAPPEWLILWDVIWPDFHHPESGDACVSFTPPPSIDYPERTMMGRWEAGCKLEMESLIFHEWSKIGKLPYIPHKS
;
A
#
# COMPACT_ATOMS: atom_id res chain seq x y z
N GLU A 1 -18.09 5.91 -1.07
CA GLU A 1 -17.80 4.49 -1.38
C GLU A 1 -17.20 3.82 -0.15
N ALA A 2 -17.26 2.49 -0.05
CA ALA A 2 -16.72 1.75 1.10
C ALA A 2 -16.06 0.45 0.63
N PHE A 3 -15.07 -0.02 1.40
CA PHE A 3 -14.44 -1.31 1.17
C PHE A 3 -15.08 -2.40 2.03
N LEU A 4 -15.29 -3.58 1.45
CA LEU A 4 -15.71 -4.77 2.18
C LEU A 4 -14.54 -5.33 3.00
N TRP A 5 -14.88 -6.19 3.98
CA TRP A 5 -13.88 -6.86 4.81
C TRP A 5 -12.86 -7.62 3.95
N ASN A 6 -11.57 -7.37 4.19
CA ASN A 6 -10.44 -7.92 3.44
C ASN A 6 -10.46 -7.67 1.92
N GLN A 7 -11.32 -6.81 1.38
CA GLN A 7 -11.42 -6.58 -0.07
C GLN A 7 -10.08 -6.16 -0.67
N VAL A 8 -9.45 -5.13 -0.12
CA VAL A 8 -8.17 -4.60 -0.62
C VAL A 8 -7.07 -5.66 -0.55
N ARG A 9 -7.00 -6.42 0.55
CA ARG A 9 -5.98 -7.46 0.75
C ARG A 9 -6.16 -8.66 -0.18
N ARG A 10 -7.42 -9.04 -0.48
CA ARG A 10 -7.73 -10.08 -1.46
C ARG A 10 -7.41 -9.64 -2.89
N THR A 11 -7.74 -8.40 -3.24
CA THR A 11 -7.39 -7.83 -4.55
C THR A 11 -5.88 -7.77 -4.73
N ALA A 12 -5.12 -7.30 -3.72
CA ALA A 12 -3.67 -7.28 -3.75
C ALA A 12 -3.08 -8.68 -3.96
N MET A 13 -3.65 -9.72 -3.34
CA MET A 13 -3.19 -11.09 -3.52
C MET A 13 -3.48 -11.63 -4.92
N ALA A 14 -4.65 -11.34 -5.49
CA ALA A 14 -4.96 -11.71 -6.87
C ALA A 14 -3.99 -11.05 -7.87
N LEU A 15 -3.64 -9.78 -7.66
CA LEU A 15 -2.65 -9.08 -8.48
C LEU A 15 -1.25 -9.68 -8.34
N TYR A 16 -0.86 -10.06 -7.12
CA TYR A 16 0.40 -10.76 -6.89
C TYR A 16 0.44 -12.09 -7.65
N GLY A 17 -0.59 -12.92 -7.53
CA GLY A 17 -0.69 -14.18 -8.27
C GLY A 17 -0.67 -13.98 -9.79
N LEU A 18 -1.25 -12.89 -10.30
CA LEU A 18 -1.14 -12.52 -11.72
C LEU A 18 0.31 -12.18 -12.11
N SER A 19 1.03 -11.45 -11.24
CA SER A 19 2.42 -11.04 -11.51
C SER A 19 3.43 -12.20 -11.48
N THR A 20 3.14 -13.25 -10.69
CA THR A 20 3.96 -14.47 -10.61
C THR A 20 3.56 -15.54 -11.63
N GLY A 21 2.44 -15.35 -12.33
CA GLY A 21 1.87 -16.33 -13.26
C GLY A 21 1.12 -17.48 -12.59
N GLU A 22 0.87 -17.41 -11.28
CA GLU A 22 0.03 -18.37 -10.54
C GLU A 22 -1.45 -18.22 -10.92
N LEU A 23 -1.87 -17.02 -11.31
CA LEU A 23 -3.22 -16.71 -11.78
C LEU A 23 -3.18 -16.14 -13.20
N THR A 24 -4.23 -16.41 -13.98
CA THR A 24 -4.45 -15.80 -15.30
C THR A 24 -5.44 -14.64 -15.21
N GLN A 25 -5.37 -13.74 -16.19
CA GLN A 25 -6.33 -12.65 -16.32
C GLN A 25 -7.78 -13.18 -16.46
N ASP A 26 -7.97 -14.29 -17.17
CA ASP A 26 -9.28 -14.90 -17.37
C ASP A 26 -9.88 -15.40 -16.04
N GLN A 27 -9.08 -15.99 -15.15
CA GLN A 27 -9.54 -16.43 -13.82
C GLN A 27 -10.03 -15.25 -12.96
N ILE A 28 -9.33 -14.13 -13.02
CA ILE A 28 -9.73 -12.90 -12.30
C ILE A 28 -11.01 -12.31 -12.92
N ALA A 29 -11.09 -12.24 -14.24
CA ALA A 29 -12.26 -11.73 -14.94
C ALA A 29 -13.51 -12.58 -14.65
N GLU A 30 -13.36 -13.90 -14.65
CA GLU A 30 -14.41 -14.86 -14.35
C GLU A 30 -14.90 -14.73 -12.90
N ALA A 31 -13.99 -14.54 -11.94
CA ALA A 31 -14.33 -14.28 -10.54
C ALA A 31 -15.14 -12.99 -10.33
N ILE A 32 -14.86 -11.95 -11.12
CA ILE A 32 -15.61 -10.69 -11.08
C ILE A 32 -17.00 -10.86 -11.71
N GLN A 33 -17.09 -11.61 -12.82
CA GLN A 33 -18.33 -11.78 -13.58
C GLN A 33 -19.29 -12.79 -12.94
N ARG A 34 -18.79 -13.74 -12.14
CA ARG A 34 -19.59 -14.80 -11.50
C ARG A 34 -19.42 -14.78 -9.97
N PRO A 35 -19.98 -13.75 -9.28
CA PRO A 35 -19.83 -13.59 -7.83
C PRO A 35 -20.54 -14.70 -7.02
N ASP A 36 -21.42 -15.47 -7.65
CA ASP A 36 -22.08 -16.65 -7.09
C ASP A 36 -21.12 -17.83 -6.91
N ILE A 37 -20.01 -17.84 -7.65
CA ILE A 37 -18.99 -18.89 -7.56
C ILE A 37 -17.88 -18.42 -6.61
N SER A 38 -17.76 -19.12 -5.49
CA SER A 38 -16.71 -18.84 -4.51
C SER A 38 -15.32 -19.11 -5.09
N VAL A 39 -14.47 -18.10 -5.04
CA VAL A 39 -13.04 -18.20 -5.39
C VAL A 39 -12.17 -17.76 -4.22
N ASP A 40 -11.04 -18.44 -4.04
CA ASP A 40 -10.04 -18.07 -3.04
C ASP A 40 -8.67 -17.89 -3.69
N PHE A 41 -8.28 -16.62 -3.84
CA PHE A 41 -6.94 -16.23 -4.30
C PHE A 41 -5.99 -15.92 -3.15
N GLY A 42 -6.38 -16.23 -1.91
CA GLY A 42 -5.64 -15.89 -0.70
C GLY A 42 -5.89 -14.47 -0.21
N VAL A 43 -5.14 -14.08 0.83
CA VAL A 43 -5.27 -12.77 1.49
C VAL A 43 -3.87 -12.26 1.78
N ALA A 44 -3.53 -11.09 1.21
CA ALA A 44 -2.23 -10.46 1.45
C ALA A 44 -2.02 -10.17 2.96
N PRO A 45 -0.79 -10.18 3.48
CA PRO A 45 -0.51 -9.81 4.87
C PRO A 45 -1.00 -8.38 5.19
N PRO A 46 -1.51 -8.09 6.40
CA PRO A 46 -2.06 -6.78 6.73
C PRO A 46 -0.99 -5.68 6.90
N GLU A 47 0.26 -6.06 7.13
CA GLU A 47 1.36 -5.14 7.46
C GLU A 47 1.65 -4.13 6.35
N TRP A 48 1.24 -4.45 5.11
CA TRP A 48 1.47 -3.62 3.93
C TRP A 48 0.31 -2.69 3.58
N LEU A 49 -0.80 -2.72 4.35
CA LEU A 49 -1.99 -1.91 4.09
C LEU A 49 -2.02 -0.69 5.01
N ILE A 50 -1.93 0.51 4.41
CA ILE A 50 -2.03 1.79 5.10
C ILE A 50 -3.29 2.51 4.61
N LEU A 51 -4.12 2.99 5.55
CA LEU A 51 -5.14 3.99 5.25
C LEU A 51 -4.43 5.34 5.08
N TRP A 52 -4.25 5.77 3.84
CA TRP A 52 -3.49 6.97 3.52
C TRP A 52 -4.31 8.26 3.71
N ASP A 53 -5.53 8.28 3.20
CA ASP A 53 -6.37 9.46 3.19
C ASP A 53 -7.86 9.09 3.31
N VAL A 54 -8.65 10.04 3.81
CA VAL A 54 -10.11 9.95 3.92
C VAL A 54 -10.73 11.21 3.35
N ILE A 55 -11.33 11.07 2.18
CA ILE A 55 -11.97 12.16 1.46
C ILE A 55 -13.40 12.36 1.98
N TRP A 56 -13.66 13.57 2.48
CA TRP A 56 -14.99 14.03 2.91
C TRP A 56 -15.59 14.99 1.87
N PRO A 57 -16.84 14.79 1.41
CA PRO A 57 -17.44 15.62 0.35
C PRO A 57 -17.51 17.12 0.69
N ASP A 58 -17.72 17.45 1.97
CA ASP A 58 -17.98 18.82 2.42
C ASP A 58 -16.71 19.62 2.75
N PHE A 59 -15.53 19.00 2.63
CA PHE A 59 -14.25 19.61 2.97
C PHE A 59 -13.36 19.75 1.75
N HIS A 60 -12.70 20.90 1.63
CA HIS A 60 -11.65 21.10 0.64
C HIS A 60 -10.38 20.40 1.12
N HIS A 61 -9.98 19.34 0.43
CA HIS A 61 -8.75 18.60 0.73
C HIS A 61 -7.59 19.26 -0.02
N PRO A 62 -6.51 19.67 0.68
CA PRO A 62 -5.30 20.07 -0.01
C PRO A 62 -4.77 18.86 -0.79
N GLU A 63 -4.38 19.06 -2.04
CA GLU A 63 -3.69 18.00 -2.78
C GLU A 63 -2.44 17.59 -1.98
N SER A 64 -2.32 16.29 -1.68
CA SER A 64 -1.07 15.75 -1.15
C SER A 64 0.03 16.05 -2.17
N GLY A 65 0.89 17.03 -1.89
CA GLY A 65 2.01 17.35 -2.76
C GLY A 65 2.89 16.12 -2.96
N ASP A 66 3.45 15.97 -4.16
CA ASP A 66 4.25 14.80 -4.56
C ASP A 66 5.14 14.30 -3.42
N ALA A 67 4.73 13.18 -2.83
CA ALA A 67 5.60 12.43 -1.97
C ALA A 67 6.66 11.80 -2.90
N CYS A 68 7.79 12.50 -3.08
CA CYS A 68 8.96 11.91 -3.71
C CYS A 68 9.46 10.80 -2.79
N VAL A 69 8.98 9.59 -3.01
CA VAL A 69 9.30 8.42 -2.23
C VAL A 69 10.05 7.47 -3.15
N SER A 70 11.31 7.20 -2.79
CA SER A 70 12.11 6.17 -3.42
C SER A 70 12.10 4.94 -2.52
N PHE A 71 11.41 3.89 -2.94
CA PHE A 71 11.47 2.60 -2.26
C PHE A 71 12.68 1.80 -2.73
N THR A 72 13.31 1.05 -1.82
CA THR A 72 14.43 0.18 -2.19
C THR A 72 13.89 -1.02 -2.99
N PRO A 73 14.33 -1.24 -4.24
CA PRO A 73 13.85 -2.37 -5.04
C PRO A 73 14.26 -3.71 -4.41
N PRO A 74 13.51 -4.80 -4.70
CA PRO A 74 13.90 -6.12 -4.25
C PRO A 74 15.28 -6.49 -4.81
N PRO A 75 16.12 -7.17 -4.02
CA PRO A 75 17.46 -7.52 -4.46
C PRO A 75 17.39 -8.58 -5.58
N SER A 76 18.01 -8.28 -6.72
CA SER A 76 17.94 -9.06 -7.96
C SER A 76 19.19 -9.92 -8.22
N ILE A 77 19.79 -10.49 -7.17
CA ILE A 77 21.06 -11.23 -7.26
C ILE A 77 20.77 -12.72 -7.48
N ASP A 78 21.51 -13.36 -8.39
CA ASP A 78 21.36 -14.80 -8.74
C ASP A 78 21.55 -15.74 -7.53
N TYR A 79 22.41 -15.36 -6.58
CA TYR A 79 22.69 -16.11 -5.35
C TYR A 79 22.54 -15.21 -4.12
N PRO A 80 21.30 -14.96 -3.68
CA PRO A 80 21.06 -14.12 -2.53
C PRO A 80 21.55 -14.83 -1.27
N GLU A 81 22.20 -14.10 -0.36
CA GLU A 81 22.44 -14.60 1.00
C GLU A 81 21.09 -14.99 1.64
N ARG A 82 21.04 -16.08 2.41
CA ARG A 82 19.80 -16.60 3.04
C ARG A 82 18.98 -15.53 3.77
N THR A 83 19.64 -14.56 4.40
CA THR A 83 19.00 -13.50 5.19
C THR A 83 18.64 -12.26 4.36
N MET A 84 19.06 -12.17 3.10
CA MET A 84 18.97 -10.92 2.32
C MET A 84 17.53 -10.47 2.11
N MET A 85 16.63 -11.37 1.71
CA MET A 85 15.22 -11.01 1.55
C MET A 85 14.56 -10.58 2.87
N GLY A 86 14.88 -11.26 3.98
CA GLY A 86 14.35 -10.86 5.29
C GLY A 86 14.85 -9.49 5.75
N ARG A 87 16.11 -9.15 5.49
CA ARG A 87 16.67 -7.81 5.77
C ARG A 87 16.07 -6.74 4.86
N TRP A 88 15.87 -7.06 3.58
CA TRP A 88 15.21 -6.17 2.64
C TRP A 88 13.76 -5.90 3.07
N GLU A 89 13.00 -6.93 3.41
CA GLU A 89 11.63 -6.79 3.93
C GLU A 89 11.58 -5.91 5.19
N ALA A 90 12.53 -6.12 6.13
CA ALA A 90 12.65 -5.27 7.31
C ALA A 90 12.96 -3.81 6.95
N GLY A 91 13.80 -3.57 5.94
CA GLY A 91 14.06 -2.25 5.38
C GLY A 91 12.81 -1.61 4.78
N CYS A 92 12.03 -2.35 3.98
CA CYS A 92 10.78 -1.86 3.42
C CYS A 92 9.76 -1.45 4.48
N LYS A 93 9.69 -2.18 5.62
CA LYS A 93 8.83 -1.78 6.75
C LYS A 93 9.25 -0.43 7.33
N LEU A 94 10.56 -0.20 7.51
CA LEU A 94 11.08 1.09 7.98
C LEU A 94 10.83 2.21 6.95
N GLU A 95 10.91 1.91 5.65
CA GLU A 95 10.57 2.87 4.58
C GLU A 95 9.09 3.28 4.65
N MET A 96 8.19 2.34 4.89
CA MET A 96 6.76 2.61 5.07
C MET A 96 6.45 3.40 6.34
N GLU A 97 7.13 3.11 7.45
CA GLU A 97 7.00 3.90 8.67
C GLU A 97 7.49 5.34 8.45
N SER A 98 8.65 5.49 7.80
CA SER A 98 9.23 6.78 7.44
C SER A 98 8.30 7.61 6.55
N LEU A 99 7.65 6.97 5.57
CA LEU A 99 6.64 7.58 4.71
C LEU A 99 5.50 8.22 5.52
N ILE A 100 4.94 7.50 6.49
CA ILE A 100 3.86 8.01 7.36
C ILE A 100 4.35 9.17 8.20
N PHE A 101 5.52 9.05 8.83
CA PHE A 101 6.08 10.11 9.66
C PHE A 101 6.39 11.38 8.86
N HIS A 102 6.87 11.22 7.62
CA HIS A 102 7.15 12.34 6.74
C HIS A 102 5.88 13.12 6.41
N GLU A 103 4.79 12.44 6.05
CA GLU A 103 3.50 13.10 5.83
C GLU A 103 2.99 13.81 7.08
N TRP A 104 3.04 13.15 8.24
CA TRP A 104 2.62 13.77 9.50
C TRP A 104 3.46 15.00 9.86
N SER A 105 4.76 14.99 9.55
CA SER A 105 5.65 16.14 9.76
C SER A 105 5.26 17.35 8.92
N LYS A 106 4.63 17.15 7.75
CA LYS A 106 4.10 18.23 6.91
C LYS A 106 2.79 18.76 7.48
N ILE A 107 1.88 17.87 7.88
CA ILE A 107 0.54 18.22 8.37
C ILE A 107 0.60 18.90 9.75
N GLY A 108 1.54 18.49 10.62
CA GLY A 108 1.66 18.97 12.00
C GLY A 108 2.28 20.37 12.18
N LYS A 109 2.58 21.10 11.11
CA LYS A 109 3.13 22.46 11.22
C LYS A 109 2.04 23.45 11.59
N LEU A 110 2.06 23.93 12.83
CA LEU A 110 1.22 25.05 13.24
C LEU A 110 1.61 26.31 12.46
N PRO A 111 0.64 27.13 12.03
CA PRO A 111 0.95 28.41 11.41
C PRO A 111 1.74 29.26 12.41
N TYR A 112 2.89 29.78 11.97
CA TYR A 112 3.65 30.73 12.77
C TYR A 112 2.86 32.03 12.88
N ILE A 113 2.38 32.34 14.08
CA ILE A 113 1.72 33.62 14.38
C ILE A 113 2.74 34.47 15.15
N PRO A 114 3.40 35.46 14.52
CA PRO A 114 4.31 36.34 15.24
C PRO A 114 3.54 37.14 16.28
N HIS A 115 4.02 37.15 17.53
CA HIS A 115 3.51 38.06 18.54
C HIS A 115 3.92 39.49 18.17
N LYS A 116 2.96 40.41 18.13
CA LYS A 116 3.25 41.85 18.04
C LYS A 116 3.85 42.27 19.38
N SER A 117 5.19 42.38 19.43
CA SER A 117 5.88 43.11 20.50
C SER A 117 5.72 44.62 20.29
#